data_AF-A0A353YXK9-F1
#
_entry.id   AF-A0A353YXK9-F1
#
_cell.length_a   1.000
_cell.length_b   1.000
_cell.length_c   1.000
_cell.angle_alpha   90.00
_cell.angle_beta   90.00
_cell.angle_gamma   90.00
#
_symmetry.space_group_name_H-M   'P 1'
#
loop_
_entity.id
_entity.type
_entity.pdbx_description
1 polymer ?
#
loop_
_entity_poly.entity_id
_entity_poly.type
_entity_poly.pdbx_seq_one_letter_code
_entity_poly.pdbx_strand_id
1 'polypeptide(L)'
;MKNLFYFCFVFAVSLLSCTKDQEKDIPHVKEEITIYNKTGTAKAYCSYPTDDESIIYLWNGTPVAYLMSGNNEIYGFNGKHIGWQHEGIYYNLTGKRTGFEQDALPGVETLPEPAKEIKEVMPVKEIRQFPFAQHIYSVDWSEESIEDWLLSGRA
;
A
#
# COMPACT_ATOMS: atom_id res chain seq x y z
N MET A 1 -1.91 73.53 -33.57
CA MET A 1 -0.44 73.71 -33.38
C MET A 1 -0.11 73.37 -31.93
N LYS A 2 0.91 72.51 -31.72
CA LYS A 2 1.50 72.01 -30.46
C LYS A 2 0.64 70.93 -29.76
N ASN A 3 0.93 69.64 -29.92
CA ASN A 3 1.96 68.82 -29.25
C ASN A 3 1.91 69.03 -27.72
N LEU A 4 1.90 68.03 -26.83
CA LEU A 4 2.91 66.98 -26.70
C LEU A 4 2.57 66.17 -25.41
N PHE A 5 2.50 64.83 -25.46
CA PHE A 5 3.01 63.86 -24.43
C PHE A 5 2.40 63.90 -23.00
N TYR A 6 2.23 62.84 -22.20
CA TYR A 6 2.55 61.41 -22.25
C TYR A 6 1.99 60.80 -20.96
N PHE A 7 1.51 59.56 -21.07
CA PHE A 7 1.67 58.48 -20.10
C PHE A 7 0.78 58.30 -18.87
N CYS A 8 0.65 57.00 -18.56
CA CYS A 8 0.17 56.37 -17.35
C CYS A 8 -1.35 56.21 -17.24
N PHE A 9 -1.86 55.36 -18.13
CA PHE A 9 -3.05 54.53 -17.91
C PHE A 9 -2.77 53.63 -16.69
N VAL A 10 -3.09 54.12 -15.50
CA VAL A 10 -2.81 53.47 -14.22
C VAL A 10 -4.15 53.08 -13.61
N PHE A 11 -4.29 51.75 -13.56
CA PHE A 11 -5.12 50.94 -12.67
C PHE A 11 -6.56 50.71 -13.10
N ALA A 12 -6.70 49.61 -13.83
CA ALA A 12 -7.92 48.85 -14.02
C ALA A 12 -8.63 48.63 -12.69
N VAL A 13 -9.87 49.10 -12.67
CA VAL A 13 -10.85 48.95 -11.60
C VAL A 13 -11.36 47.52 -11.57
N SER A 14 -11.14 46.87 -10.42
CA SER A 14 -11.87 45.74 -9.84
C SER A 14 -12.69 44.84 -10.77
N LEU A 15 -12.16 43.63 -11.04
CA LEU A 15 -12.99 42.48 -11.35
C LEU A 15 -13.26 41.70 -10.06
N LEU A 16 -14.52 41.72 -9.63
CA LEU A 16 -15.08 40.66 -8.80
C LEU A 16 -14.94 39.33 -9.55
N SER A 17 -14.27 38.39 -8.88
CA SER A 17 -14.70 37.00 -8.70
C SER A 17 -15.17 36.22 -9.93
N CYS A 18 -14.26 35.44 -10.51
CA CYS A 18 -14.53 34.02 -10.80
C CYS A 18 -13.19 33.29 -11.01
N THR A 19 -12.39 33.16 -9.95
CA THR A 19 -11.51 31.99 -9.90
C THR A 19 -12.44 30.84 -9.56
N LYS A 20 -12.86 30.08 -10.58
CA LYS A 20 -13.25 28.70 -10.33
C LYS A 20 -11.98 28.06 -9.79
N ASP A 21 -11.90 27.97 -8.48
CA ASP A 21 -10.94 27.11 -7.82
C ASP A 21 -11.17 25.75 -8.46
N GLN A 22 -10.23 25.36 -9.32
CA GLN A 22 -10.06 23.97 -9.66
C GLN A 22 -9.59 23.36 -8.35
N GLU A 23 -10.55 22.97 -7.52
CA GLU A 23 -10.34 21.99 -6.48
C GLU A 23 -9.92 20.72 -7.22
N LYS A 24 -8.62 20.67 -7.49
CA LYS A 24 -7.93 19.53 -8.04
C LYS A 24 -8.11 18.48 -6.98
N ASP A 25 -9.03 17.55 -7.25
CA ASP A 25 -9.20 16.31 -6.51
C ASP A 25 -7.80 15.78 -6.20
N ILE A 26 -7.34 15.98 -4.97
CA ILE A 26 -6.09 15.43 -4.50
C ILE A 26 -6.41 13.94 -4.47
N PRO A 27 -5.73 13.08 -5.24
CA PRO A 27 -5.95 11.65 -5.13
C PRO A 27 -5.77 11.34 -3.64
N HIS A 28 -6.84 10.88 -2.97
CA HIS A 28 -6.70 10.21 -1.70
C HIS A 28 -5.80 9.01 -2.02
N VAL A 29 -4.50 9.19 -1.84
CA VAL A 29 -3.54 8.10 -1.86
C VAL A 29 -4.12 7.10 -0.88
N LYS A 30 -4.40 5.90 -1.37
CA LYS A 30 -4.90 4.81 -0.54
C LYS A 30 -3.86 4.63 0.57
N GLU A 31 -4.10 5.19 1.76
CA GLU A 31 -3.17 5.09 2.89
C GLU A 31 -2.96 3.61 3.27
N GLU A 32 -3.90 2.77 2.86
CA GLU A 32 -3.89 1.34 3.06
C GLU A 32 -4.39 0.57 1.84
N ILE A 33 -3.77 -0.57 1.57
CA ILE A 33 -4.18 -1.52 0.54
C ILE A 33 -4.57 -2.84 1.21
N THR A 34 -5.81 -3.28 1.00
CA THR A 34 -6.33 -4.54 1.53
C THR A 34 -5.72 -5.75 0.83
N ILE A 35 -5.39 -6.76 1.64
CA ILE A 35 -4.94 -8.07 1.19
C ILE A 35 -6.03 -9.10 1.51
N TYR A 36 -6.55 -9.70 0.45
CA TYR A 36 -7.58 -10.72 0.46
C TYR A 36 -6.95 -12.12 0.44
N ASN A 37 -7.57 -13.07 1.14
CA ASN A 37 -7.21 -14.48 1.03
C ASN A 37 -7.82 -15.12 -0.23
N LYS A 38 -7.54 -16.41 -0.50
CA LYS A 38 -8.04 -17.16 -1.67
C LYS A 38 -9.56 -17.15 -1.91
N THR A 39 -10.37 -16.81 -0.90
CA THR A 39 -11.83 -16.74 -0.99
C THR A 39 -12.35 -15.30 -1.10
N GLY A 40 -11.46 -14.33 -1.33
CA GLY A 40 -11.83 -12.91 -1.44
C GLY A 40 -12.17 -12.27 -0.09
N THR A 41 -11.82 -12.88 1.03
CA THR A 41 -12.06 -12.29 2.36
C THR A 41 -10.87 -11.43 2.76
N ALA A 42 -11.14 -10.20 3.20
CA ALA A 42 -10.11 -9.29 3.70
C ALA A 42 -9.49 -9.82 5.00
N LYS A 43 -8.18 -10.09 5.00
CA LYS A 43 -7.48 -10.70 6.15
C LYS A 43 -6.30 -9.89 6.66
N ALA A 44 -5.71 -9.06 5.81
CA ALA A 44 -4.60 -8.18 6.14
C ALA A 44 -4.68 -6.91 5.31
N TYR A 45 -3.82 -5.94 5.59
CA TYR A 45 -3.66 -4.75 4.78
C TYR A 45 -2.24 -4.18 4.92
N CYS A 46 -1.73 -3.65 3.82
CA CYS A 46 -0.53 -2.81 3.79
C CYS A 46 -0.93 -1.40 4.20
N SER A 47 -0.18 -0.77 5.10
CA SER A 47 -0.27 0.65 5.44
C SER A 47 1.04 1.32 5.06
N TYR A 48 0.97 2.52 4.48
CA TYR A 48 2.13 3.23 3.94
C TYR A 48 2.49 4.43 4.84
N PRO A 49 3.13 4.21 6.01
CA PRO A 49 3.52 5.32 6.88
C PRO A 49 4.64 6.18 6.30
N THR A 50 5.39 5.64 5.33
CA THR A 50 6.50 6.30 4.61
C THR A 50 6.55 5.79 3.16
N ASP A 51 7.22 6.50 2.27
CA ASP A 51 7.39 6.08 0.86
C ASP A 51 8.30 4.85 0.70
N ASP A 52 9.24 4.66 1.63
CA ASP A 52 10.30 3.63 1.52
C ASP A 52 9.90 2.25 2.07
N GLU A 53 8.80 2.19 2.83
CA GLU A 53 8.35 0.96 3.48
C GLU A 53 6.86 1.00 3.80
N SER A 54 6.21 -0.14 3.59
CA SER A 54 4.84 -0.38 4.06
C SER A 54 4.78 -1.46 5.12
N ILE A 55 3.93 -1.26 6.11
CA ILE A 55 3.72 -2.19 7.22
C ILE A 55 2.48 -3.03 6.92
N ILE A 56 2.62 -4.34 7.07
CA ILE A 56 1.53 -5.29 6.90
C ILE A 56 0.91 -5.55 8.27
N TYR A 57 -0.37 -5.21 8.38
CA TYR A 57 -1.20 -5.50 9.53
C TYR A 57 -2.17 -6.64 9.20
N LEU A 58 -2.44 -7.51 10.16
CA LEU A 58 -3.64 -8.34 10.12
C LEU A 58 -4.89 -7.47 10.32
N TRP A 59 -6.06 -7.99 9.95
CA TRP A 59 -7.31 -7.24 10.06
C TRP A 59 -7.66 -6.79 11.48
N ASN A 60 -7.17 -7.52 12.48
CA ASN A 60 -7.30 -7.19 13.91
C ASN A 60 -6.31 -6.10 14.39
N GLY A 61 -5.59 -5.44 13.48
CA GLY A 61 -4.66 -4.37 13.81
C GLY A 61 -3.29 -4.85 14.31
N THR A 62 -3.02 -6.15 14.35
CA THR A 62 -1.70 -6.69 14.69
C THR A 62 -0.68 -6.41 13.55
N PRO A 63 0.43 -5.68 13.79
CA PRO A 63 1.55 -5.58 12.85
C PRO A 63 2.36 -6.89 12.82
N VAL A 64 2.57 -7.46 11.62
CA VAL A 64 3.16 -8.80 11.47
C VAL A 64 4.35 -8.85 10.51
N ALA A 65 4.36 -7.99 9.51
CA ALA A 65 5.42 -7.94 8.50
C ALA A 65 5.55 -6.54 7.89
N TYR A 66 6.51 -6.36 7.00
CA TYR A 66 6.66 -5.16 6.20
C TYR A 66 7.18 -5.51 4.80
N LEU A 67 6.79 -4.70 3.81
CA LEU A 67 7.18 -4.83 2.41
C LEU A 67 8.22 -3.76 2.07
N MET A 68 9.30 -4.20 1.43
CA MET A 68 10.40 -3.34 0.98
C MET A 68 10.12 -2.75 -0.40
N SER A 69 10.11 -1.42 -0.51
CA SER A 69 9.78 -0.71 -1.77
C SER A 69 10.76 -0.98 -2.93
N GLY A 70 11.99 -1.45 -2.66
CA GLY A 70 13.04 -1.60 -3.69
C GLY A 70 13.07 -2.94 -4.43
N ASN A 71 12.55 -4.01 -3.82
CA ASN A 71 12.71 -5.39 -4.30
C ASN A 71 11.49 -6.27 -4.05
N ASN A 72 10.39 -5.69 -3.56
CA ASN A 72 9.14 -6.36 -3.22
C ASN A 72 9.29 -7.55 -2.25
N GLU A 73 10.36 -7.56 -1.47
CA GLU A 73 10.59 -8.58 -0.45
C GLU A 73 9.77 -8.27 0.79
N ILE A 74 9.20 -9.32 1.38
CA ILE A 74 8.41 -9.25 2.59
C ILE A 74 9.22 -9.83 3.74
N TYR A 75 9.38 -9.04 4.79
CA TYR A 75 10.09 -9.42 6.00
C TYR A 75 9.17 -9.40 7.21
N GLY A 76 9.35 -10.37 8.08
CA GLY A 76 8.84 -10.31 9.44
C GLY A 76 9.60 -9.30 10.29
N PHE A 77 8.96 -8.81 11.36
CA PHE A 77 9.65 -8.04 12.39
C PHE A 77 10.77 -8.83 13.08
N ASN A 78 10.69 -10.17 13.08
CA ASN A 78 11.76 -11.06 13.51
C ASN A 78 12.94 -11.19 12.50
N GLY A 79 13.01 -10.31 11.51
CA GLY A 79 14.09 -10.26 10.52
C GLY A 79 14.06 -11.36 9.46
N LYS A 80 13.13 -12.32 9.54
CA LYS A 80 13.03 -13.40 8.54
C LYS A 80 12.45 -12.86 7.24
N HIS A 81 13.05 -13.24 6.13
CA HIS A 81 12.42 -13.10 4.82
C HIS A 81 11.34 -14.18 4.68
N ILE A 82 10.09 -13.78 4.46
CA ILE A 82 8.94 -14.70 4.45
C ILE A 82 8.27 -14.83 3.08
N GLY A 83 8.61 -13.97 2.12
CA GLY A 83 8.10 -14.07 0.75
C GLY A 83 8.21 -12.79 -0.05
N TRP A 84 7.40 -12.69 -1.10
CA TRP A 84 7.43 -11.58 -2.06
C TRP A 84 6.03 -11.07 -2.35
N GLN A 85 5.93 -9.79 -2.72
CA GLN A 85 4.77 -9.24 -3.40
C GLN A 85 5.12 -9.06 -4.87
N HIS A 86 4.21 -9.40 -5.77
CA HIS A 86 4.39 -9.17 -7.20
C HIS A 86 3.05 -8.92 -7.86
N GLU A 87 2.91 -7.76 -8.49
CA GLU A 87 1.68 -7.34 -9.20
C GLU A 87 0.41 -7.47 -8.34
N GLY A 88 0.52 -7.09 -7.06
CA GLY A 88 -0.59 -7.18 -6.12
C GLY A 88 -0.85 -8.59 -5.57
N ILE A 89 -0.01 -9.59 -5.88
CA ILE A 89 -0.16 -10.95 -5.37
C ILE A 89 0.97 -11.23 -4.37
N TYR A 90 0.62 -11.83 -3.23
CA TYR A 90 1.54 -12.18 -2.15
C TYR A 90 1.91 -13.66 -2.28
N TYR A 91 3.21 -13.94 -2.28
CA TYR A 91 3.77 -15.27 -2.46
C TYR A 91 4.63 -15.66 -1.27
N ASN A 92 4.46 -16.87 -0.76
CA ASN A 92 5.37 -17.42 0.26
C ASN A 92 6.71 -17.85 -0.34
N LEU A 93 7.64 -18.31 0.51
CA LEU A 93 8.97 -18.78 0.09
C LEU A 93 8.96 -19.96 -0.89
N THR A 94 7.85 -20.69 -1.03
CA THR A 94 7.70 -21.79 -2.00
C THR A 94 7.19 -21.32 -3.37
N GLY A 95 6.91 -20.02 -3.52
CA GLY A 95 6.35 -19.43 -4.75
C GLY A 95 4.83 -19.62 -4.89
N LYS A 96 4.12 -20.05 -3.84
CA LYS A 96 2.65 -20.21 -3.86
C LYS A 96 1.95 -18.96 -3.35
N ARG A 97 0.76 -18.68 -3.90
CA ARG A 97 -0.07 -17.52 -3.52
C ARG A 97 -0.60 -17.68 -2.10
N THR A 98 -0.51 -16.64 -1.30
CA THR A 98 -1.09 -16.58 0.05
C THR A 98 -2.21 -15.55 0.14
N GLY A 99 -2.09 -14.44 -0.59
CA GLY A 99 -3.14 -13.44 -0.71
C GLY A 99 -2.97 -12.55 -1.93
N PHE A 100 -3.90 -11.62 -2.11
CA PHE A 100 -3.92 -10.72 -3.26
C PHE A 100 -4.60 -9.39 -2.94
N GLU A 101 -4.22 -8.34 -3.66
CA GLU A 101 -4.86 -7.02 -3.64
C GLU A 101 -6.07 -7.01 -4.55
N GLN A 102 -6.96 -6.04 -4.35
CA GLN A 102 -8.10 -5.86 -5.24
C GLN A 102 -7.64 -5.74 -6.71
N ASP A 103 -8.35 -6.41 -7.62
CA ASP A 103 -8.09 -6.46 -9.06
C ASP A 103 -6.78 -7.15 -9.51
N ALA A 104 -5.93 -7.61 -8.57
CA ALA A 104 -4.70 -8.34 -8.89
C ALA A 104 -4.95 -9.75 -9.44
N LEU A 105 -6.10 -10.36 -9.11
CA LEU A 105 -6.51 -11.68 -9.61
C LEU A 105 -7.81 -11.59 -10.41
N PRO A 106 -7.73 -11.59 -11.76
CA PRO A 106 -8.91 -11.63 -12.61
C PRO A 106 -9.81 -12.82 -12.30
N GLY A 107 -11.11 -12.57 -12.15
CA GLY A 107 -12.11 -13.62 -11.93
C GLY A 107 -12.27 -14.08 -10.47
N VAL A 108 -11.59 -13.47 -9.51
CA VAL A 108 -11.83 -13.68 -8.07
C VAL A 108 -12.58 -12.47 -7.51
N GLU A 109 -13.79 -12.69 -7.01
CA GLU A 109 -14.57 -11.64 -6.37
C GLU A 109 -14.03 -11.35 -4.96
N THR A 110 -14.01 -10.07 -4.58
CA THR A 110 -13.66 -9.64 -3.22
C THR A 110 -14.93 -9.33 -2.42
N LEU A 111 -14.94 -9.75 -1.17
CA LEU A 111 -16.02 -9.47 -0.23
C LEU A 111 -15.86 -8.06 0.36
N PRO A 112 -16.96 -7.41 0.79
CA PRO A 112 -16.88 -6.13 1.48
C PRO A 112 -15.96 -6.19 2.70
N GLU A 113 -15.17 -5.13 2.87
CA GLU A 113 -14.25 -4.96 3.99
C GLU A 113 -15.03 -4.77 5.31
N PRO A 114 -14.85 -5.62 6.34
CA PRO A 114 -15.42 -5.36 7.66
C PRO A 114 -14.66 -4.22 8.35
N ALA A 115 -15.21 -3.69 9.45
CA ALA A 115 -14.48 -2.69 10.24
C ALA A 115 -13.13 -3.25 10.72
N LYS A 116 -12.05 -2.49 10.51
CA LYS A 116 -10.71 -2.82 11.02
C LYS A 116 -10.66 -2.57 12.53
N GLU A 117 -9.91 -3.39 13.24
CA GLU A 117 -9.63 -3.13 14.65
C GLU A 117 -8.50 -2.11 14.81
N ILE A 118 -8.27 -1.66 16.04
CA ILE A 118 -7.28 -0.63 16.36
C ILE A 118 -5.86 -1.21 16.18
N LYS A 119 -4.98 -0.47 15.48
CA LYS A 119 -3.58 -0.85 15.29
C LYS A 119 -2.85 -0.99 16.63
N GLU A 120 -2.18 -2.12 16.81
CA GLU A 120 -1.26 -2.33 17.93
C GLU A 120 0.04 -1.54 17.73
N VAL A 121 0.83 -1.44 18.80
CA VAL A 121 2.18 -0.85 18.73
C VAL A 121 3.09 -1.72 17.87
N MET A 122 3.86 -1.10 16.98
CA MET A 122 4.81 -1.81 16.13
C MET A 122 5.95 -2.45 16.95
N PRO A 123 6.30 -3.72 16.67
CA PRO A 123 7.49 -4.35 17.23
C PRO A 123 8.77 -3.65 16.76
N VAL A 124 9.83 -3.80 17.55
CA VAL A 124 11.18 -3.45 17.09
C VAL A 124 11.59 -4.44 16.00
N LYS A 125 12.12 -3.93 14.89
CA LYS A 125 12.62 -4.78 13.80
C LYS A 125 13.97 -5.38 14.19
N GLU A 126 14.06 -6.69 14.08
CA GLU A 126 15.32 -7.41 14.17
C GLU A 126 16.16 -7.24 12.89
N ILE A 127 17.43 -7.65 12.96
CA ILE A 127 18.33 -7.63 11.82
C ILE A 127 17.81 -8.59 10.75
N ARG A 128 17.64 -8.07 9.53
CA ARG A 128 17.18 -8.89 8.40
C ARG A 128 18.16 -10.00 8.07
N GLN A 129 17.60 -11.18 7.85
CA GLN A 129 18.28 -12.28 7.20
C GLN A 129 18.51 -11.92 5.72
N PHE A 130 19.51 -12.56 5.11
CA PHE A 130 19.63 -12.48 3.65
C PHE A 130 18.37 -13.07 2.99
N PRO A 131 17.84 -12.42 1.94
CA PRO A 131 16.68 -12.93 1.24
C PRO A 131 16.99 -14.28 0.62
N PHE A 132 15.97 -15.15 0.63
CA PHE A 132 15.97 -16.34 -0.20
C PHE A 132 15.93 -15.94 -1.68
N ALA A 133 16.47 -16.78 -2.56
CA ALA A 133 16.31 -16.57 -4.00
C ALA A 133 14.82 -16.66 -4.37
N GLN A 134 14.38 -15.77 -5.26
CA GLN A 134 13.01 -15.76 -5.75
C GLN A 134 12.71 -17.05 -6.53
N HIS A 135 11.60 -17.69 -6.19
CA HIS A 135 11.07 -18.84 -6.92
C HIS A 135 10.23 -18.40 -8.13
N ILE A 136 9.92 -19.34 -9.03
CA ILE A 136 8.91 -19.12 -10.05
C ILE A 136 7.55 -18.99 -9.37
N TYR A 137 6.84 -17.90 -9.64
CA TYR A 137 5.50 -17.67 -9.11
C TYR A 137 4.51 -18.69 -9.67
N SER A 138 3.96 -19.52 -8.78
CA SER A 138 2.94 -20.50 -9.12
C SER A 138 1.56 -19.84 -9.18
N VAL A 139 0.67 -20.43 -9.98
CA VAL A 139 -0.75 -20.09 -9.96
C VAL A 139 -1.49 -20.75 -8.78
N ASP A 140 -0.86 -21.72 -8.13
CA ASP A 140 -1.44 -22.46 -7.01
C ASP A 140 -1.45 -21.63 -5.72
N TRP A 141 -2.47 -21.90 -4.91
CA TRP A 141 -2.56 -21.37 -3.56
C TRP A 141 -1.73 -22.19 -2.57
N SER A 142 -1.21 -21.52 -1.55
CA SER A 142 -0.68 -22.15 -0.36
C SER A 142 -1.79 -22.87 0.42
N GLU A 143 -1.42 -23.95 1.10
CA GLU A 143 -2.29 -24.59 2.10
C GLU A 143 -2.30 -23.81 3.42
N GLU A 144 -1.24 -23.06 3.69
CA GLU A 144 -1.13 -22.14 4.82
C GLU A 144 -2.04 -20.92 4.61
N SER A 145 -2.69 -20.46 5.68
CA SER A 145 -3.48 -19.23 5.63
C SER A 145 -2.57 -18.00 5.49
N ILE A 146 -3.11 -16.89 4.96
CA ILE A 146 -2.35 -15.63 4.91
C ILE A 146 -2.00 -15.15 6.32
N GLU A 147 -2.90 -15.33 7.29
CA GLU A 147 -2.69 -14.93 8.67
C GLU A 147 -1.54 -15.72 9.31
N ASP A 148 -1.54 -17.05 9.20
CA ASP A 148 -0.48 -17.91 9.77
C ASP A 148 0.88 -17.62 9.12
N TRP A 149 0.89 -17.47 7.80
CA TRP A 149 2.09 -17.14 7.04
C TRP A 149 2.68 -15.80 7.47
N LEU A 150 1.86 -14.74 7.58
CA LEU A 150 2.33 -13.43 8.03
C LEU A 150 2.74 -13.45 9.51
N LEU A 151 2.00 -14.18 10.37
CA LEU A 151 2.33 -14.34 11.79
C LEU A 151 3.66 -15.03 12.01
N SER A 152 4.13 -15.86 11.05
CA SER A 152 5.49 -16.44 11.12
C SER A 152 6.61 -15.37 11.16
N GLY A 153 6.30 -14.15 10.72
CA GLY A 153 7.17 -12.97 10.79
C GLY A 153 7.10 -12.20 12.12
N ARG A 154 6.12 -12.50 12.98
CA ARG A 154 5.99 -11.90 14.32
C ARG A 154 6.99 -12.58 15.28
N ALA A 155 7.61 -11.79 16.16
CA ALA A 155 8.44 -12.28 17.25
C ALA A 155 7.58 -12.59 18.49
#